data_AF-B4PL08-F1
#
_entry.id   AF-B4PL08-F1
#
_cell.length_a   1.000
_cell.length_b   1.000
_cell.length_c   1.000
_cell.angle_alpha   90.00
_cell.angle_beta   90.00
_cell.angle_gamma   90.00
#
_symmetry.space_group_name_H-M   'P 1'
#
loop_
_entity.id
_entity.type
_entity.pdbx_description
1 polymer ?
#
loop_
_entity_poly.entity_id
_entity_poly.type
_entity_poly.pdbx_seq_one_letter_code
_entity_poly.pdbx_strand_id
1 'polypeptide(L)'
;MTTNTDERNFRSIYYEKCQINSVEEQKSLNKLLQDDIRNLSKLKQFCMNYTVPNNNRSYLWALVMGILPLHKASTAYIRDQRREMYEDLLRAVTVLRCADHKKKEQVMHTMWLMESNRLWHGNASASLQADDMHFIEIVRTLLQIFNDDVETYWIAKGFYKYTRELKKECVKLKEQTQNMLKREDLALLNHLELLGLFDANSTLVDNWYITCFAGIICTTDLVKIWDKVCGGSRKIVVFLFVELVKDIRSLILKQTSLADVKRLIETVKDLDGVIIVNKAIKSLQNNSSEVEYTH
;
A
#
# COMPACT_ATOMS: atom_id res chain seq x y z
N MET A 1 3.58 -39.52 29.01
CA MET A 1 3.71 -38.21 29.69
C MET A 1 5.19 -37.85 29.64
N THR A 2 5.66 -36.77 29.06
CA THR A 2 5.05 -35.53 28.56
C THR A 2 6.00 -34.98 27.49
N THR A 3 5.39 -34.40 26.46
CA THR A 3 5.97 -33.92 25.20
C THR A 3 6.93 -32.75 25.40
N ASN A 4 8.12 -32.88 24.82
CA ASN A 4 9.12 -31.83 24.72
C ASN A 4 8.85 -31.01 23.45
N THR A 5 8.08 -29.93 23.57
CA THR A 5 7.76 -29.01 22.46
C THR A 5 7.81 -27.58 22.95
N ASP A 6 9.01 -26.97 22.97
CA ASP A 6 9.10 -25.50 22.93
C ASP A 6 10.44 -24.92 22.43
N GLU A 7 11.33 -25.72 21.81
CA GLU A 7 12.57 -25.19 21.22
C GLU A 7 12.37 -24.58 19.81
N ARG A 8 11.17 -24.65 19.24
CA ARG A 8 10.87 -24.21 17.86
C ARG A 8 10.72 -22.69 17.69
N ASN A 9 10.77 -21.89 18.75
CA ASN A 9 10.47 -20.45 18.67
C ASN A 9 11.63 -19.49 18.95
N PHE A 10 12.72 -19.90 19.60
CA PHE A 10 13.81 -18.97 19.90
C PHE A 10 14.68 -18.64 18.67
N ARG A 11 14.95 -19.64 17.83
CA ARG A 11 15.77 -19.46 16.61
C ARG A 11 15.03 -18.70 15.52
N SER A 12 13.75 -18.95 15.31
CA SER A 12 12.91 -18.24 14.34
C SER A 12 12.80 -16.75 14.66
N ILE A 13 12.58 -16.39 15.93
CA ILE A 13 12.57 -14.99 16.39
C ILE A 13 13.94 -14.34 16.19
N TYR A 14 15.03 -15.08 16.39
CA TYR A 14 16.39 -14.58 16.16
C TYR A 14 16.66 -14.35 14.67
N TYR A 15 16.25 -15.26 13.78
CA TYR A 15 16.41 -15.10 12.32
C TYR A 15 15.52 -14.00 11.73
N GLU A 16 14.33 -13.80 12.30
CA GLU A 16 13.42 -12.69 11.96
C GLU A 16 14.02 -11.34 12.38
N LYS A 17 14.69 -11.28 13.54
CA LYS A 17 15.45 -10.09 13.98
C LYS A 17 16.78 -9.89 13.26
N CYS A 18 17.44 -10.96 12.82
CA CYS A 18 18.78 -10.92 12.24
C CYS A 18 18.80 -11.00 10.71
N GLN A 19 17.85 -10.44 9.96
CA GLN A 19 17.95 -10.28 8.48
C GLN A 19 18.30 -11.56 7.65
N ILE A 20 18.38 -12.76 8.24
CA ILE A 20 18.90 -13.96 7.58
C ILE A 20 17.86 -14.50 6.58
N ASN A 21 16.57 -14.39 6.91
CA ASN A 21 15.48 -14.64 5.95
C ASN A 21 15.54 -13.66 4.77
N SER A 22 15.94 -12.41 5.02
CA SER A 22 16.11 -11.40 3.96
C SER A 22 17.24 -11.77 2.99
N VAL A 23 18.28 -12.50 3.42
CA VAL A 23 19.38 -12.92 2.53
C VAL A 23 18.94 -13.98 1.54
N GLU A 24 18.14 -14.97 1.96
CA GLU A 24 17.60 -16.00 1.06
C GLU A 24 16.53 -15.45 0.11
N GLU A 25 15.66 -14.57 0.61
CA GLU A 25 14.69 -13.82 -0.20
C GLU A 25 15.41 -12.95 -1.25
N GLN A 26 16.49 -12.27 -0.87
CA GLN A 26 17.32 -11.47 -1.76
C GLN A 26 17.96 -12.32 -2.86
N LYS A 27 18.53 -13.49 -2.52
CA LYS A 27 19.09 -14.43 -3.51
C LYS A 27 18.02 -14.93 -4.46
N SER A 28 16.85 -15.27 -3.94
CA SER A 28 15.71 -15.74 -4.72
C SER A 28 15.22 -14.67 -5.70
N LEU A 29 15.08 -13.43 -5.24
CA LEU A 29 14.74 -12.30 -6.08
C LEU A 29 15.80 -12.04 -7.15
N ASN A 30 17.08 -12.05 -6.78
CA ASN A 30 18.18 -11.85 -7.73
C ASN A 30 18.16 -12.91 -8.84
N LYS A 31 17.87 -14.17 -8.50
CA LYS A 31 17.69 -15.24 -9.50
C LYS A 31 16.53 -14.94 -10.45
N LEU A 32 15.38 -14.48 -9.94
CA LEU A 32 14.24 -14.09 -10.78
C LEU A 32 14.54 -12.89 -11.70
N LEU A 33 15.45 -12.01 -11.28
CA LEU A 33 15.84 -10.81 -12.04
C LEU A 33 16.98 -11.06 -13.03
N GLN A 34 17.62 -12.23 -13.01
CA GLN A 34 18.73 -12.57 -13.91
C GLN A 34 18.26 -12.88 -15.33
N ASP A 35 17.07 -13.46 -15.48
CA ASP A 35 16.47 -13.82 -16.76
C ASP A 35 16.43 -12.63 -17.74
N ASP A 36 16.77 -12.88 -19.02
CA ASP A 36 16.72 -11.85 -20.07
C ASP A 36 15.28 -11.35 -20.29
N ILE A 37 14.32 -12.27 -20.22
CA ILE A 37 12.88 -11.99 -20.18
C ILE A 37 12.35 -12.39 -18.82
N ARG A 38 12.05 -11.40 -17.99
CA ARG A 38 11.57 -11.64 -16.62
C ARG A 38 10.11 -12.05 -16.61
N ASN A 39 9.78 -13.07 -15.81
CA ASN A 39 8.42 -13.57 -15.70
C ASN A 39 7.58 -12.73 -14.72
N LEU A 40 6.64 -11.94 -15.25
CA LEU A 40 5.77 -11.07 -14.45
C LEU A 40 4.97 -11.82 -13.36
N SER A 41 4.49 -13.02 -13.66
CA SER A 41 3.70 -13.81 -12.70
C SER A 41 4.56 -14.19 -11.49
N LYS A 42 5.79 -14.67 -11.73
CA LYS A 42 6.74 -15.00 -10.64
C LYS A 42 7.13 -13.77 -9.82
N LEU A 43 7.31 -12.61 -10.45
CA LEU A 43 7.60 -11.37 -9.74
C LEU A 43 6.44 -10.92 -8.85
N LYS A 44 5.20 -11.02 -9.34
CA LYS A 44 3.99 -10.76 -8.55
C LYS A 44 3.85 -11.74 -7.38
N GLN A 45 4.07 -13.03 -7.63
CA GLN A 45 4.04 -14.07 -6.61
C GLN A 45 5.11 -13.83 -5.53
N PHE A 46 6.30 -13.36 -5.91
CA PHE A 46 7.33 -12.98 -4.95
C PHE A 46 6.83 -11.86 -4.02
N CYS A 47 6.25 -10.79 -4.59
CA CYS A 47 5.69 -9.69 -3.81
C CYS A 47 4.58 -10.17 -2.85
N MET A 48 3.75 -11.12 -3.29
CA MET A 48 2.69 -11.73 -2.49
C MET A 48 3.23 -12.55 -1.31
N ASN A 49 4.28 -13.34 -1.52
CA ASN A 49 4.73 -14.31 -0.53
C ASN A 49 5.77 -13.76 0.44
N TYR A 50 6.64 -12.86 -0.03
CA TYR A 50 7.81 -12.38 0.71
C TYR A 50 7.76 -10.88 0.93
N THR A 51 8.57 -10.38 1.86
CA THR A 51 8.82 -8.94 1.97
C THR A 51 9.88 -8.56 0.96
N VAL A 52 9.65 -7.52 0.16
CA VAL A 52 10.61 -7.15 -0.87
C VAL A 52 11.82 -6.49 -0.20
N PRO A 53 13.07 -6.87 -0.52
CA PRO A 53 14.25 -6.21 0.03
C PRO A 53 14.33 -4.74 -0.37
N ASN A 54 14.74 -3.87 0.56
CA ASN A 54 14.75 -2.41 0.36
C ASN A 54 15.51 -1.98 -0.91
N ASN A 55 16.68 -2.56 -1.16
CA ASN A 55 17.57 -2.18 -2.27
C ASN A 55 16.98 -2.48 -3.66
N ASN A 56 16.03 -3.43 -3.74
CA ASN A 56 15.43 -3.84 -5.01
C ASN A 56 13.96 -3.45 -5.12
N ARG A 57 13.39 -2.80 -4.11
CA ARG A 57 11.95 -2.53 -4.05
C ARG A 57 11.48 -1.62 -5.18
N SER A 58 12.14 -0.47 -5.38
CA SER A 58 11.76 0.46 -6.46
C SER A 58 11.81 -0.24 -7.83
N TYR A 59 12.87 -1.01 -8.07
CA TYR A 59 13.05 -1.75 -9.31
C TYR A 59 12.01 -2.85 -9.52
N LEU A 60 11.73 -3.67 -8.50
CA LEU A 60 10.75 -4.75 -8.59
C LEU A 60 9.34 -4.18 -8.81
N TRP A 61 8.96 -3.14 -8.07
CA TRP A 61 7.68 -2.47 -8.24
C TRP A 61 7.56 -1.88 -9.64
N ALA A 62 8.61 -1.22 -10.15
CA ALA A 62 8.61 -0.68 -11.50
C ALA A 62 8.38 -1.75 -12.58
N LEU A 63 8.91 -2.96 -12.40
CA LEU A 63 8.65 -4.09 -13.31
C LEU A 63 7.22 -4.61 -13.19
N VAL A 64 6.75 -4.83 -11.96
CA VAL A 64 5.42 -5.41 -11.70
C VAL A 64 4.30 -4.49 -12.14
N MET A 65 4.50 -3.18 -12.02
CA MET A 65 3.56 -2.14 -12.47
C MET A 65 3.67 -1.84 -13.98
N GLY A 66 4.63 -2.45 -14.69
CA GLY A 66 4.86 -2.20 -16.12
C GLY A 66 5.43 -0.82 -16.45
N ILE A 67 6.10 -0.18 -15.48
CA ILE A 67 6.84 1.08 -15.69
C ILE A 67 8.13 0.80 -16.47
N LEU A 68 8.82 -0.27 -16.08
CA LEU A 68 9.99 -0.81 -16.78
C LEU A 68 9.63 -2.07 -17.55
N PRO A 69 10.27 -2.33 -18.71
CA PRO A 69 9.98 -3.50 -19.53
C PRO A 69 10.46 -4.77 -18.85
N LEU A 70 9.81 -5.91 -19.14
CA LEU A 70 10.27 -7.22 -18.66
C LEU A 70 11.55 -7.68 -19.37
N HIS A 71 11.81 -7.19 -20.58
CA HIS A 71 13.04 -7.45 -21.33
C HIS A 71 14.20 -6.63 -20.75
N LYS A 72 15.25 -7.31 -20.28
CA LYS A 72 16.38 -6.70 -19.57
C LYS A 72 17.12 -5.70 -20.45
N ALA A 73 17.38 -6.02 -21.72
CA ALA A 73 18.16 -5.16 -22.62
C ALA A 73 17.52 -3.78 -22.85
N SER A 74 16.19 -3.67 -22.72
CA SER A 74 15.46 -2.42 -22.95
C SER A 74 15.35 -1.56 -21.68
N THR A 75 15.80 -2.07 -20.54
CA THR A 75 15.58 -1.42 -19.23
C THR A 75 16.30 -0.08 -19.13
N ALA A 76 17.56 0.00 -19.59
CA ALA A 76 18.34 1.24 -19.54
C ALA A 76 17.70 2.32 -20.41
N TYR A 77 17.44 2.00 -21.69
CA TYR A 77 16.79 2.90 -22.62
C TYR A 77 15.45 3.45 -22.09
N ILE A 78 14.57 2.58 -21.59
CA ILE A 78 13.29 3.03 -21.03
C ILE A 78 13.49 3.90 -19.78
N ARG A 79 14.48 3.60 -18.94
CA ARG A 79 14.79 4.42 -17.76
C ARG A 79 15.23 5.83 -18.15
N ASP A 80 16.05 5.95 -19.18
CA ASP A 80 16.52 7.24 -19.70
C ASP A 80 15.35 8.05 -20.27
N GLN A 81 14.50 7.41 -21.08
CA GLN A 81 13.28 8.05 -21.60
C GLN A 81 12.34 8.51 -20.48
N ARG A 82 12.19 7.72 -19.41
CA ARG A 82 11.36 8.09 -18.24
C ARG A 82 11.95 9.27 -17.46
N ARG A 83 13.27 9.43 -17.45
CA ARG A 83 13.96 10.58 -16.86
C ARG A 83 13.73 11.84 -17.68
N GLU A 84 13.94 11.77 -19.00
CA GLU A 84 13.68 12.89 -19.92
C GLU A 84 12.23 13.39 -19.79
N MET A 85 11.25 12.49 -19.85
CA MET A 85 9.84 12.84 -19.69
C MET A 85 9.53 13.49 -18.33
N TYR A 86 10.17 13.04 -17.25
CA TYR A 86 10.00 13.64 -15.92
C TYR A 86 10.55 15.07 -15.89
N GLU A 87 11.76 15.27 -16.43
CA GLU A 87 12.42 16.56 -16.48
C GLU A 87 11.64 17.56 -17.33
N ASP A 88 11.08 17.13 -18.46
CA ASP A 88 10.22 17.95 -19.31
C ASP A 88 8.95 18.40 -18.59
N LEU A 89 8.26 17.47 -17.89
CA LEU A 89 7.08 17.80 -17.10
C LEU A 89 7.42 18.76 -15.96
N LEU A 90 8.52 18.53 -15.25
CA LEU A 90 8.98 19.39 -14.16
C LEU A 90 9.32 20.79 -14.67
N ARG A 91 10.01 20.87 -15.81
CA ARG A 91 10.31 22.14 -16.48
C ARG A 91 9.03 22.87 -16.87
N ALA A 92 8.06 22.17 -17.46
CA ALA A 92 6.81 22.78 -17.90
C ALA A 92 6.01 23.38 -16.73
N VAL A 93 5.85 22.64 -15.61
CA VAL A 93 5.14 23.17 -14.43
C VAL A 93 5.88 24.33 -13.76
N THR A 94 7.21 24.36 -13.87
CA THR A 94 8.06 25.44 -13.35
C THR A 94 7.94 26.70 -14.20
N VAL A 95 8.02 26.57 -15.53
CA VAL A 95 7.88 27.70 -16.47
C VAL A 95 6.49 28.33 -16.37
N LEU A 96 5.45 27.52 -16.19
CA LEU A 96 4.08 27.98 -15.98
C LEU A 96 3.82 28.53 -14.56
N ARG A 97 4.83 28.50 -13.67
CA ARG A 97 4.72 28.93 -12.26
C ARG A 97 3.63 28.20 -11.47
N CYS A 98 3.29 26.99 -11.90
CA CYS A 98 2.30 26.15 -11.25
C CYS A 98 2.90 25.35 -10.07
N ALA A 99 4.22 25.32 -9.95
CA ALA A 99 4.96 24.59 -8.91
C ALA A 99 5.53 25.50 -7.80
N ASP A 100 5.41 26.82 -7.93
CA ASP A 100 6.02 27.79 -7.02
C ASP A 100 5.50 27.59 -5.58
N HIS A 101 6.42 27.54 -4.61
CA HIS A 101 6.15 27.35 -3.18
C HIS A 101 5.41 26.06 -2.78
N LYS A 102 5.23 25.12 -3.70
CA LYS A 102 4.62 23.82 -3.42
C LYS A 102 5.65 22.84 -2.85
N LYS A 103 5.17 21.91 -2.01
CA LYS A 103 5.99 20.77 -1.57
C LYS A 103 6.17 19.77 -2.71
N LYS A 104 7.19 18.91 -2.63
CA LYS A 104 7.50 17.92 -3.68
C LYS A 104 6.29 17.07 -4.10
N GLU A 105 5.49 16.61 -3.14
CA GLU A 105 4.30 15.80 -3.45
C GLU A 105 3.24 16.57 -4.26
N GLN A 106 3.11 17.87 -4.01
CA GLN A 106 2.20 18.76 -4.73
C GLN A 106 2.75 19.14 -6.11
N VAL A 107 4.08 19.25 -6.25
CA VAL A 107 4.73 19.45 -7.56
C VAL A 107 4.48 18.22 -8.45
N MET A 108 4.72 17.01 -7.94
CA MET A 108 4.46 15.76 -8.68
C MET A 108 2.97 15.59 -9.03
N HIS A 109 2.05 15.99 -8.14
CA HIS A 109 0.63 16.05 -8.46
C HIS A 109 0.33 17.05 -9.59
N THR A 110 0.93 18.23 -9.56
CA THR A 110 0.77 19.25 -10.61
C THR A 110 1.30 18.73 -11.96
N MET A 111 2.43 18.02 -11.96
CA MET A 111 2.97 17.35 -13.16
C MET A 111 2.01 16.29 -13.70
N TRP A 112 1.39 15.49 -12.82
CA TRP A 112 0.39 14.50 -13.22
C TRP A 112 -0.90 15.14 -13.76
N LEU A 113 -1.37 16.25 -13.18
CA LEU A 113 -2.50 17.01 -13.72
C LEU A 113 -2.19 17.58 -15.10
N MET A 114 -0.98 18.07 -15.31
CA MET A 114 -0.54 18.58 -16.63
C MET A 114 -0.57 17.48 -17.68
N GLU A 115 0.07 16.34 -17.40
CA GLU A 115 0.09 15.18 -18.30
C GLU A 115 -1.33 14.65 -18.58
N SER A 116 -2.21 14.70 -17.58
CA SER A 116 -3.61 14.27 -17.71
C SER A 116 -4.53 15.33 -18.34
N ASN A 117 -3.99 16.45 -18.82
CA ASN A 117 -4.72 17.61 -19.33
C ASN A 117 -5.74 18.22 -18.33
N ARG A 118 -5.58 17.98 -17.02
CA ARG A 118 -6.49 18.42 -15.95
C ARG A 118 -6.04 19.71 -15.25
N LEU A 119 -4.84 20.22 -15.53
CA LEU A 119 -4.25 21.34 -14.79
C LEU A 119 -5.13 22.61 -14.74
N TRP A 120 -5.79 22.95 -15.84
CA TRP A 120 -6.58 24.18 -15.98
C TRP A 120 -8.09 23.98 -15.75
N HIS A 121 -8.52 22.82 -15.28
CA HIS A 121 -9.94 22.54 -15.03
C HIS A 121 -10.37 23.24 -13.74
N GLY A 122 -10.85 24.48 -13.87
CA GLY A 122 -11.10 25.42 -12.77
C GLY A 122 -12.20 25.06 -11.77
N ASN A 123 -12.90 23.92 -11.93
CA ASN A 123 -13.89 23.43 -10.98
C ASN A 123 -13.90 21.89 -10.99
N ALA A 124 -12.98 21.27 -10.26
CA ALA A 124 -13.01 19.83 -10.04
C ALA A 124 -14.20 19.46 -9.13
N SER A 125 -14.97 18.43 -9.49
CA SER A 125 -15.99 17.86 -8.60
C SER A 125 -15.38 17.41 -7.28
N ALA A 126 -16.18 17.30 -6.22
CA ALA A 126 -15.71 16.81 -4.92
C ALA A 126 -15.03 15.43 -5.03
N SER A 127 -15.48 14.57 -5.94
CA SER A 127 -14.87 13.27 -6.24
C SER A 127 -13.48 13.38 -6.87
N LEU A 128 -13.27 14.35 -7.78
CA LEU A 128 -11.97 14.62 -8.39
C LEU A 128 -10.99 15.21 -7.37
N GLN A 129 -11.47 16.08 -6.49
CA GLN A 129 -10.66 16.64 -5.40
C GLN A 129 -10.20 15.54 -4.42
N ALA A 130 -11.09 14.61 -4.05
CA ALA A 130 -10.72 13.47 -3.22
C ALA A 130 -9.66 12.59 -3.89
N ASP A 131 -9.82 12.32 -5.19
CA ASP A 131 -8.88 11.54 -5.99
C ASP A 131 -7.49 12.21 -6.09
N ASP A 132 -7.47 13.54 -6.22
CA ASP A 132 -6.25 14.34 -6.21
C ASP A 132 -5.55 14.27 -4.84
N MET A 133 -6.32 14.34 -3.74
CA MET A 133 -5.77 14.15 -2.39
C MET A 133 -5.22 12.74 -2.18
N HIS A 134 -5.90 11.69 -2.67
CA HIS A 134 -5.38 10.31 -2.59
C HIS A 134 -4.04 10.17 -3.30
N PHE A 135 -3.89 10.76 -4.49
CA PHE A 135 -2.63 10.76 -5.21
C PHE A 135 -1.53 11.48 -4.41
N ILE A 136 -1.82 12.66 -3.85
CA ILE A 136 -0.87 13.43 -3.05
C ILE A 136 -0.39 12.64 -1.82
N GLU A 137 -1.29 11.96 -1.10
CA GLU A 137 -0.93 11.13 0.06
C GLU A 137 0.00 9.97 -0.34
N ILE A 138 -0.33 9.28 -1.44
CA ILE A 138 0.51 8.20 -1.98
C ILE A 138 1.91 8.72 -2.32
N VAL A 139 2.00 9.85 -3.02
CA VAL A 139 3.30 10.47 -3.37
C VAL A 139 4.07 10.86 -2.11
N ARG A 140 3.40 11.48 -1.13
CA ARG A 140 4.04 11.89 0.13
C ARG A 140 4.63 10.69 0.87
N THR A 141 3.93 9.56 0.88
CA THR A 141 4.44 8.32 1.48
C THR A 141 5.60 7.74 0.67
N LEU A 142 5.51 7.71 -0.66
CA LEU A 142 6.60 7.20 -1.52
C LEU A 142 7.89 8.02 -1.40
N LEU A 143 7.78 9.35 -1.29
CA LEU A 143 8.93 10.25 -1.09
C LEU A 143 9.67 10.01 0.24
N GLN A 144 9.02 9.36 1.21
CA GLN A 144 9.68 8.93 2.46
C GLN A 144 10.35 7.57 2.34
N ILE A 145 9.96 6.77 1.33
CA ILE A 145 10.46 5.41 1.10
C ILE A 145 11.63 5.42 0.11
N PHE A 146 11.55 6.27 -0.92
CA PHE A 146 12.47 6.31 -2.04
C PHE A 146 13.15 7.67 -2.16
N ASN A 147 14.43 7.66 -2.52
CA ASN A 147 15.24 8.88 -2.65
C ASN A 147 15.28 9.43 -4.08
N ASP A 148 15.01 8.59 -5.09
CA ASP A 148 15.00 9.01 -6.50
C ASP A 148 13.62 9.56 -6.86
N ASP A 149 13.54 10.87 -7.11
CA ASP A 149 12.29 11.57 -7.42
C ASP A 149 11.66 11.10 -8.75
N VAL A 150 12.49 10.69 -9.73
CA VAL A 150 12.03 10.22 -11.05
C VAL A 150 11.33 8.87 -10.89
N GLU A 151 12.00 7.90 -10.26
CA GLU A 151 11.41 6.59 -9.97
C GLU A 151 10.17 6.74 -9.10
N THR A 152 10.23 7.60 -8.08
CA THR A 152 9.11 7.87 -7.17
C THR A 152 7.87 8.35 -7.92
N TYR A 153 8.02 9.32 -8.83
CA TYR A 153 6.90 9.83 -9.63
C TYR A 153 6.25 8.74 -10.48
N TRP A 154 7.05 7.93 -11.17
CA TRP A 154 6.53 6.85 -12.01
C TRP A 154 5.88 5.74 -11.17
N ILE A 155 6.49 5.36 -10.05
CA ILE A 155 5.92 4.41 -9.09
C ILE A 155 4.61 4.94 -8.53
N ALA A 156 4.52 6.23 -8.17
CA ALA A 156 3.28 6.83 -7.68
C ALA A 156 2.15 6.70 -8.68
N LYS A 157 2.41 7.00 -9.96
CA LYS A 157 1.43 6.81 -11.04
C LYS A 157 1.07 5.36 -11.26
N GLY A 158 2.04 4.45 -11.20
CA GLY A 158 1.82 3.01 -11.28
C GLY A 158 0.93 2.51 -10.15
N PHE A 159 1.29 2.81 -8.91
CA PHE A 159 0.57 2.43 -7.70
C PHE A 159 -0.83 3.04 -7.67
N TYR A 160 -1.00 4.29 -8.10
CA TYR A 160 -2.31 4.93 -8.19
C TYR A 160 -3.28 4.18 -9.12
N LYS A 161 -2.80 3.47 -10.14
CA LYS A 161 -3.66 2.59 -10.94
C LYS A 161 -4.22 1.42 -10.13
N TYR A 162 -3.42 0.85 -9.22
CA TYR A 162 -3.88 -0.21 -8.31
C TYR A 162 -4.92 0.32 -7.33
N THR A 163 -4.70 1.52 -6.78
CA THR A 163 -5.69 2.15 -5.88
C THR A 163 -6.98 2.54 -6.58
N ARG A 164 -6.95 2.69 -7.90
CA ARG A 164 -8.15 2.86 -8.71
C ARG A 164 -8.96 1.59 -8.87
N GLU A 165 -8.31 0.45 -9.01
CA GLU A 165 -9.00 -0.83 -8.95
C GLU A 165 -9.56 -1.11 -7.54
N LEU A 166 -8.85 -0.71 -6.48
CA LEU A 166 -9.37 -0.79 -5.11
C LEU A 166 -10.66 0.03 -4.93
N LYS A 167 -10.72 1.27 -5.43
CA LYS A 167 -11.95 2.10 -5.36
C LYS A 167 -13.15 1.43 -6.01
N LYS A 168 -12.96 0.72 -7.13
CA LYS A 168 -14.04 -0.01 -7.80
C LYS A 168 -14.58 -1.16 -6.95
N GLU A 169 -13.74 -1.75 -6.09
CA GLU A 169 -14.08 -2.88 -5.23
C GLU A 169 -14.42 -2.49 -3.79
N CYS A 170 -14.37 -1.20 -3.43
CA CYS A 170 -14.56 -0.71 -2.05
C CYS A 170 -15.81 -1.26 -1.36
N VAL A 171 -16.94 -1.36 -2.07
CA VAL A 171 -18.18 -1.93 -1.51
C VAL A 171 -17.98 -3.38 -1.06
N LYS A 172 -17.38 -4.22 -1.92
CA LYS A 172 -17.09 -5.62 -1.62
C LYS A 172 -16.05 -5.77 -0.49
N LEU A 173 -15.07 -4.86 -0.43
CA LEU A 173 -14.06 -4.84 0.62
C LEU A 173 -14.68 -4.49 1.98
N LYS A 174 -15.58 -3.48 2.03
CA LYS A 174 -16.35 -3.13 3.23
C LYS A 174 -17.20 -4.31 3.72
N GLU A 175 -17.91 -4.99 2.82
CA GLU A 175 -18.68 -6.20 3.16
C GLU A 175 -17.79 -7.31 3.74
N GLN A 176 -16.60 -7.52 3.17
CA GLN A 176 -15.62 -8.47 3.69
C GLN A 176 -15.15 -8.09 5.10
N THR A 177 -14.87 -6.81 5.35
CA THR A 177 -14.54 -6.30 6.69
C THR A 177 -15.65 -6.56 7.70
N GLN A 178 -16.90 -6.25 7.35
CA GLN A 178 -18.04 -6.52 8.23
C GLN A 178 -18.18 -8.01 8.53
N ASN A 179 -18.03 -8.88 7.51
CA ASN A 179 -18.09 -10.33 7.68
C ASN A 179 -16.97 -10.87 8.59
N MET A 180 -15.76 -10.33 8.49
CA MET A 180 -14.65 -10.71 9.35
C MET A 180 -14.88 -10.27 10.79
N LEU A 181 -15.24 -8.99 11.02
CA LEU A 181 -15.53 -8.49 12.35
C LEU A 181 -16.74 -9.20 12.99
N LYS A 182 -17.76 -9.58 12.19
CA LYS A 182 -18.89 -10.36 12.69
C LYS A 182 -18.48 -11.70 13.28
N ARG A 183 -17.44 -12.34 12.72
CA ARG A 183 -16.89 -13.62 13.19
C ARG A 183 -15.95 -13.45 14.37
N GLU A 184 -15.16 -12.39 14.37
CA GLU A 184 -14.06 -12.21 15.34
C GLU A 184 -14.45 -11.34 16.55
N ASP A 185 -15.27 -10.31 16.37
CA ASP A 185 -15.69 -9.36 17.41
C ASP A 185 -16.98 -8.62 17.05
N LEU A 186 -18.12 -9.26 17.31
CA LEU A 186 -19.45 -8.72 17.01
C LEU A 186 -19.74 -7.41 17.75
N ALA A 187 -19.21 -7.24 18.98
CA ALA A 187 -19.44 -6.03 19.76
C ALA A 187 -18.75 -4.81 19.13
N LEU A 188 -17.53 -5.00 18.63
CA LEU A 188 -16.81 -3.95 17.89
C LEU A 188 -17.52 -3.60 16.58
N LEU A 189 -17.98 -4.61 15.83
CA LEU A 189 -18.74 -4.38 14.59
C LEU A 189 -19.99 -3.52 14.85
N ASN A 190 -20.84 -3.95 15.78
CA ASN A 190 -22.09 -3.25 16.08
C ASN A 190 -21.83 -1.79 16.49
N HIS A 191 -20.76 -1.53 17.26
CA HIS A 191 -20.40 -0.17 17.64
C HIS A 191 -19.94 0.67 16.44
N LEU A 192 -19.12 0.12 15.54
CA LEU A 192 -18.70 0.81 14.32
C LEU A 192 -19.87 1.08 13.34
N GLU A 193 -20.83 0.17 13.26
CA GLU A 193 -22.06 0.34 12.49
C GLU A 193 -22.98 1.41 13.11
N LEU A 194 -23.13 1.43 14.44
CA LEU A 194 -23.86 2.49 15.15
C LEU A 194 -23.27 3.89 14.93
N LEU A 195 -21.95 3.98 14.76
CA LEU A 195 -21.24 5.21 14.42
C LEU A 195 -21.35 5.60 12.94
N GLY A 196 -21.99 4.78 12.10
CA GLY A 196 -22.17 5.02 10.67
C GLY A 196 -20.89 4.85 9.84
N LEU A 197 -19.89 4.09 10.33
CA LEU A 197 -18.61 3.92 9.64
C LEU A 197 -18.79 3.32 8.23
N PHE A 198 -19.72 2.38 8.09
CA PHE A 198 -19.99 1.63 6.86
C PHE A 198 -21.16 2.19 6.04
N ASP A 199 -21.75 3.31 6.47
CA ASP A 199 -22.87 3.92 5.75
C ASP A 199 -22.45 4.36 4.34
N ALA A 200 -23.39 4.37 3.41
CA ALA A 200 -23.14 4.75 2.01
C ALA A 200 -22.59 6.18 1.86
N ASN A 201 -22.89 7.06 2.81
CA ASN A 201 -22.42 8.45 2.84
C ASN A 201 -21.01 8.59 3.46
N SER A 202 -20.51 7.55 4.14
CA SER A 202 -19.20 7.55 4.77
C SER A 202 -18.12 7.13 3.77
N THR A 203 -17.26 8.09 3.42
CA THR A 203 -16.08 7.87 2.58
C THR A 203 -14.83 7.54 3.40
N LEU A 204 -14.94 7.45 4.73
CA LEU A 204 -13.77 7.35 5.61
C LEU A 204 -12.97 6.06 5.36
N VAL A 205 -13.65 4.92 5.42
CA VAL A 205 -13.03 3.61 5.14
C VAL A 205 -12.57 3.53 3.68
N ASP A 206 -13.32 4.13 2.75
CA ASP A 206 -12.93 4.17 1.35
C ASP A 206 -11.60 4.91 1.18
N ASN A 207 -11.43 6.06 1.83
CA ASN A 207 -10.20 6.82 1.78
C ASN A 207 -9.02 6.01 2.33
N TRP A 208 -9.20 5.27 3.43
CA TRP A 208 -8.16 4.41 3.99
C TRP A 208 -7.79 3.25 3.05
N TYR A 209 -8.78 2.61 2.42
CA TYR A 209 -8.53 1.51 1.47
C TYR A 209 -7.88 2.01 0.19
N ILE A 210 -8.36 3.12 -0.36
CA ILE A 210 -7.84 3.70 -1.60
C ILE A 210 -6.42 4.21 -1.41
N THR A 211 -6.12 4.87 -0.30
CA THR A 211 -4.74 5.30 -0.01
C THR A 211 -3.86 4.17 0.50
N CYS A 212 -4.40 2.94 0.64
CA CYS A 212 -3.72 1.81 1.25
C CYS A 212 -3.07 2.19 2.59
N PHE A 213 -3.78 2.98 3.41
CA PHE A 213 -3.34 3.49 4.72
C PHE A 213 -2.12 4.43 4.70
N ALA A 214 -1.85 5.10 3.56
CA ALA A 214 -0.89 6.20 3.50
C ALA A 214 -1.20 7.25 4.58
N GLY A 215 -0.17 7.69 5.32
CA GLY A 215 -0.31 8.69 6.38
C GLY A 215 -0.87 8.17 7.71
N ILE A 216 -1.26 6.90 7.80
CA ILE A 216 -1.78 6.28 9.04
C ILE A 216 -0.74 5.35 9.64
N ILE A 217 -0.24 4.41 8.83
CA ILE A 217 0.80 3.46 9.26
C ILE A 217 2.17 4.05 8.94
N CYS A 218 3.15 3.83 9.83
CA CYS A 218 4.52 4.23 9.60
C CYS A 218 5.04 3.66 8.26
N THR A 219 5.73 4.49 7.49
CA THR A 219 6.17 4.16 6.12
C THR A 219 7.09 2.93 6.07
N THR A 220 7.88 2.70 7.12
CA THR A 220 8.78 1.55 7.26
C THR A 220 8.06 0.20 7.27
N ASP A 221 6.82 0.16 7.76
CA ASP A 221 6.02 -1.07 7.82
C ASP A 221 4.97 -1.11 6.72
N LEU A 222 4.43 0.05 6.36
CA LEU A 222 3.45 0.18 5.29
C LEU A 222 3.96 -0.37 3.95
N VAL A 223 5.26 -0.24 3.66
CA VAL A 223 5.88 -0.83 2.45
C VAL A 223 5.62 -2.32 2.30
N LYS A 224 5.53 -3.08 3.39
CA LYS A 224 5.26 -4.53 3.35
C LYS A 224 3.84 -4.83 2.88
N ILE A 225 2.88 -3.96 3.24
CA ILE A 225 1.50 -4.02 2.76
C ILE A 225 1.47 -3.65 1.27
N TRP A 226 2.19 -2.60 0.89
CA TRP A 226 2.25 -2.15 -0.50
C TRP A 226 2.93 -3.17 -1.41
N ASP A 227 3.89 -3.97 -0.91
CA ASP A 227 4.40 -5.14 -1.62
C ASP A 227 3.25 -6.08 -2.01
N LYS A 228 2.32 -6.37 -1.10
CA LYS A 228 1.16 -7.25 -1.38
C LYS A 228 0.19 -6.63 -2.38
N VAL A 229 -0.04 -5.31 -2.29
CA VAL A 229 -0.86 -4.57 -3.27
C VAL A 229 -0.22 -4.66 -4.66
N CYS A 230 1.10 -4.45 -4.77
CA CYS A 230 1.84 -4.59 -6.03
C CYS A 230 1.76 -6.01 -6.60
N GLY A 231 1.84 -7.02 -5.71
CA GLY A 231 1.62 -8.43 -6.04
C GLY A 231 0.21 -8.74 -6.54
N GLY A 232 -0.76 -7.85 -6.32
CA GLY A 232 -2.14 -7.93 -6.80
C GLY A 232 -3.17 -8.20 -5.70
N SER A 233 -2.77 -8.29 -4.43
CA SER A 233 -3.72 -8.46 -3.33
C SER A 233 -4.44 -7.16 -3.03
N ARG A 234 -5.74 -7.13 -3.37
CA ARG A 234 -6.64 -6.05 -2.95
C ARG A 234 -7.15 -6.25 -1.53
N LYS A 235 -7.33 -7.51 -1.12
CA LYS A 235 -7.89 -7.87 0.19
C LYS A 235 -7.00 -7.51 1.37
N ILE A 236 -5.70 -7.28 1.17
CA ILE A 236 -4.77 -6.94 2.27
C ILE A 236 -5.24 -5.73 3.09
N VAL A 237 -5.90 -4.74 2.46
CA VAL A 237 -6.42 -3.55 3.16
C VAL A 237 -7.53 -3.89 4.16
N VAL A 238 -8.31 -4.95 3.90
CA VAL A 238 -9.34 -5.46 4.80
C VAL A 238 -8.70 -6.08 6.04
N PHE A 239 -7.72 -6.97 5.84
CA PHE A 239 -7.00 -7.61 6.95
C PHE A 239 -6.26 -6.58 7.79
N LEU A 240 -5.62 -5.60 7.16
CA LEU A 240 -4.94 -4.51 7.87
C LEU A 240 -5.92 -3.70 8.70
N PHE A 241 -7.08 -3.36 8.15
CA PHE A 241 -8.11 -2.63 8.89
C PHE A 241 -8.62 -3.40 10.11
N VAL A 242 -8.94 -4.68 9.94
CA VAL A 242 -9.48 -5.52 11.01
C VAL A 242 -8.47 -5.65 12.16
N GLU A 243 -7.21 -5.93 11.84
CA GLU A 243 -6.15 -6.02 12.86
C GLU A 243 -5.92 -4.67 13.55
N LEU A 244 -5.97 -3.56 12.80
CA LEU A 244 -5.85 -2.22 13.35
C LEU A 244 -6.97 -1.92 14.36
N VAL A 245 -8.24 -2.10 13.99
CA VAL A 245 -9.36 -1.77 14.89
C VAL A 245 -9.46 -2.71 16.09
N LYS A 246 -8.99 -3.96 15.96
CA LYS A 246 -8.90 -4.90 17.08
C LYS A 246 -7.85 -4.48 18.09
N ASP A 247 -6.71 -3.95 17.63
CA ASP A 247 -5.62 -3.51 18.50
C ASP A 247 -6.06 -2.33 19.39
N ILE A 248 -6.78 -1.35 18.81
CA ILE A 248 -7.31 -0.18 19.52
C ILE A 248 -8.77 -0.33 19.96
N ARG A 249 -9.30 -1.57 20.03
CA ARG A 249 -10.71 -1.87 20.32
C ARG A 249 -11.24 -1.13 21.56
N SER A 250 -10.51 -1.21 22.67
CA SER A 250 -10.94 -0.62 23.95
C SER A 250 -11.03 0.91 23.91
N LEU A 251 -10.28 1.55 23.00
CA LEU A 251 -10.31 2.99 22.76
C LEU A 251 -11.45 3.35 21.81
N ILE A 252 -11.69 2.55 20.77
CA ILE A 252 -12.80 2.74 19.83
C ILE A 252 -14.14 2.68 20.57
N LEU A 253 -14.35 1.68 21.43
CA LEU A 253 -15.62 1.52 22.16
C LEU A 253 -15.97 2.68 23.12
N LYS A 254 -15.00 3.55 23.42
CA LYS A 254 -15.21 4.76 24.24
C LYS A 254 -15.61 5.98 23.41
N GLN A 255 -15.49 5.91 22.09
CA GLN A 255 -15.82 7.03 21.20
C GLN A 255 -17.32 7.08 20.94
N THR A 256 -17.83 8.28 20.71
CA THR A 256 -19.26 8.52 20.45
C THR A 256 -19.53 9.12 19.08
N SER A 257 -18.48 9.50 18.35
CA SER A 257 -18.59 10.05 17.00
C SER A 257 -17.59 9.43 16.03
N LEU A 258 -17.97 9.39 14.75
CA LEU A 258 -17.09 8.95 13.67
C LEU A 258 -15.84 9.82 13.53
N ALA A 259 -15.97 11.12 13.81
CA ALA A 259 -14.84 12.05 13.78
C ALA A 259 -13.79 11.72 14.86
N ASP A 260 -14.22 11.26 16.03
CA ASP A 260 -13.32 10.84 17.09
C ASP A 260 -12.60 9.53 16.75
N VAL A 261 -13.32 8.57 16.17
CA VAL A 261 -12.71 7.33 15.65
C VAL A 261 -11.68 7.63 14.56
N LYS A 262 -12.01 8.55 13.63
CA LYS A 262 -11.06 9.01 12.61
C LYS A 262 -9.80 9.58 13.25
N ARG A 263 -9.95 10.55 14.16
CA ARG A 263 -8.81 11.18 14.84
C ARG A 263 -8.00 10.16 15.62
N LEU A 264 -8.65 9.23 16.32
CA LEU A 264 -7.98 8.15 17.03
C LEU A 264 -7.08 7.38 16.06
N ILE A 265 -7.63 6.79 15.00
CA ILE A 265 -6.88 5.99 14.03
C ILE A 265 -5.72 6.79 13.38
N GLU A 266 -5.93 8.05 13.03
CA GLU A 266 -4.92 8.89 12.37
C GLU A 266 -3.85 9.44 13.32
N THR A 267 -4.06 9.41 14.64
CA THR A 267 -3.14 10.00 15.63
C THR A 267 -2.49 9.00 16.57
N VAL A 268 -2.91 7.73 16.59
CA VAL A 268 -2.27 6.74 17.47
C VAL A 268 -0.84 6.50 16.99
N LYS A 269 0.12 7.16 17.66
CA LYS A 269 1.56 7.00 17.42
C LYS A 269 2.14 5.72 18.04
N ASP A 270 1.44 5.15 19.02
CA ASP A 270 1.85 3.96 19.77
C ASP A 270 1.32 2.65 19.16
N LEU A 271 0.75 2.70 17.95
CA LEU A 271 0.44 1.48 17.21
C LEU A 271 1.75 0.76 16.95
N ASP A 272 1.85 -0.48 17.42
CA ASP A 272 2.97 -1.36 17.10
C ASP A 272 2.79 -1.83 15.63
N GLY A 273 3.00 -0.89 14.70
CA GLY A 273 2.65 -1.01 13.28
C GLY A 273 3.29 -2.23 12.64
N VAL A 274 4.47 -2.63 13.12
CA VAL A 274 5.15 -3.88 12.77
C VAL A 274 4.26 -5.09 13.07
N ILE A 275 3.71 -5.17 14.29
CA ILE A 275 2.88 -6.30 14.73
C ILE A 275 1.59 -6.35 13.92
N ILE A 276 0.91 -5.21 13.76
CA ILE A 276 -0.36 -5.12 13.04
C ILE A 276 -0.17 -5.54 11.58
N VAL A 277 0.86 -5.00 10.91
CA VAL A 277 1.19 -5.35 9.52
C VAL A 277 1.52 -6.83 9.37
N ASN A 278 2.34 -7.38 10.27
CA ASN A 278 2.71 -8.79 10.21
C ASN A 278 1.52 -9.72 10.48
N LYS A 279 0.63 -9.37 11.42
CA LYS A 279 -0.62 -10.11 11.66
C LYS A 279 -1.53 -10.04 10.43
N ALA A 280 -1.70 -8.87 9.83
CA ALA A 280 -2.52 -8.70 8.63
C ALA A 280 -2.01 -9.54 7.45
N ILE A 281 -0.69 -9.59 7.23
CA ILE A 281 -0.08 -10.43 6.20
C ILE A 281 -0.30 -11.93 6.50
N LYS A 282 -0.12 -12.37 7.76
CA LYS A 282 -0.38 -13.75 8.17
C LYS A 282 -1.86 -14.13 7.97
N SER A 283 -2.79 -13.26 8.36
CA SER A 283 -4.23 -13.47 8.17
C SER A 283 -4.61 -13.58 6.69
N LEU A 284 -4.01 -12.74 5.82
CA LEU A 284 -4.17 -12.85 4.37
C LEU A 284 -3.67 -14.19 3.85
N GLN A 285 -2.48 -14.63 4.29
CA GLN A 285 -1.89 -15.90 3.85
C GLN A 285 -2.79 -17.08 4.25
N ASN A 286 -3.22 -17.17 5.51
CA ASN A 286 -4.09 -18.24 5.98
C ASN A 286 -5.42 -18.32 5.19
N ASN A 287 -6.04 -17.17 4.92
CA ASN A 287 -7.29 -17.12 4.14
C ASN A 287 -7.08 -17.40 2.64
N SER A 288 -5.87 -17.19 2.11
CA SER A 288 -5.54 -17.53 0.71
C SER A 288 -5.30 -19.03 0.56
N SER A 289 -4.68 -19.66 1.56
CA SER A 289 -4.47 -21.11 1.63
C SER A 289 -5.79 -21.90 1.69
N GLU A 290 -6.80 -21.38 2.39
CA GLU A 290 -8.12 -22.05 2.49
C GLU A 290 -8.86 -22.14 1.14
N VAL A 291 -8.54 -21.26 0.17
CA VAL A 291 -9.13 -21.29 -1.17
C VAL A 291 -8.49 -22.38 -2.05
N GLU A 292 -7.26 -22.82 -1.78
CA GLU A 292 -6.59 -23.89 -2.55
C GLU A 292 -7.03 -25.31 -2.14
N TYR A 293 -7.73 -25.49 -1.01
CA TYR A 293 -8.21 -26.80 -0.54
C TYR A 293 -9.67 -27.12 -0.91
N THR A 294 -10.31 -26.34 -1.77
CA THR A 294 -11.72 -26.55 -2.20
C THR A 294 -11.89 -26.81 -3.69
N HIS A 295 -10.89 -27.41 -4.34
CA HIS A 295 -11.00 -28.02 -5.66
C HIS A 295 -10.50 -29.46 -5.67
#